data_AF-Q7P5U2-F1
#
_entry.id   AF-Q7P5U2-F1
#
_cell.length_a   1.000
_cell.length_b   1.000
_cell.length_c   1.000
_cell.angle_alpha   90.00
_cell.angle_beta   90.00
_cell.angle_gamma   90.00
#
_symmetry.space_group_name_H-M   'P 1'
#
loop_
_entity.id
_entity.type
_entity.pdbx_description
1 polymer ?
#
loop_
_entity_poly.entity_id
_entity_poly.type
_entity_poly.pdbx_seq_one_letter_code
_entity_poly.pdbx_strand_id
1 'polypeptide(L)'
;MEKEKVLEIEFKEVFDKIAIRIKYQNFEVLKRGEFYDGERKVESDWAPAYIKDNNKLYIQGKDESEDSRIFLVDKEDLKNILEKVNKINEKYGIPKRWRAKIGDCYYSISQRNLVFCSKEEERMLDTDLYNLGNYFKTEEEAERVILELDKFWAKVRVGEIGGEND
;
A
#
# COMPACT_ATOMS: atom_id res chain seq x y z
N MET A 1 -7.12 9.08 -9.01
CA MET A 1 -5.72 9.04 -8.54
C MET A 1 -5.20 7.65 -8.81
N GLU A 2 -4.04 7.52 -9.44
CA GLU A 2 -3.41 6.21 -9.64
C GLU A 2 -3.13 5.59 -8.26
N LYS A 3 -3.50 4.33 -8.06
CA LYS A 3 -3.24 3.59 -6.82
C LYS A 3 -2.26 2.47 -7.11
N GLU A 4 -1.28 2.31 -6.23
CA GLU A 4 -0.45 1.12 -6.21
C GLU A 4 -1.31 -0.08 -5.79
N LYS A 5 -1.13 -1.20 -6.49
CA LYS A 5 -1.82 -2.44 -6.18
C LYS A 5 -1.30 -2.98 -4.85
N VAL A 6 -2.20 -3.47 -4.02
CA VAL A 6 -1.90 -4.15 -2.75
C VAL A 6 -2.08 -5.66 -2.86
N LEU A 7 -2.69 -6.14 -3.95
CA LEU A 7 -2.88 -7.54 -4.26
C LEU A 7 -2.68 -7.78 -5.76
N GLU A 8 -1.80 -8.70 -6.11
CA GLU A 8 -1.64 -9.20 -7.48
C GLU A 8 -1.72 -10.72 -7.52
N ILE A 9 -2.35 -11.24 -8.57
CA ILE A 9 -2.35 -12.66 -8.88
C ILE A 9 -1.70 -12.90 -10.23
N GLU A 10 -1.19 -14.11 -10.43
CA GLU A 10 -0.81 -14.62 -11.73
C GLU A 10 -1.58 -15.90 -12.01
N PHE A 11 -1.76 -16.21 -13.29
CA PHE A 11 -2.51 -17.40 -13.69
C PHE A 11 -2.02 -17.97 -15.02
N LYS A 12 -2.25 -19.27 -15.22
CA LYS A 12 -1.91 -20.01 -16.42
C LYS A 12 -2.98 -21.05 -16.75
N GLU A 13 -3.31 -21.22 -18.03
CA GLU A 13 -4.18 -22.32 -18.47
C GLU A 13 -3.48 -23.67 -18.28
N VAL A 14 -4.20 -24.63 -17.71
CA VAL A 14 -3.75 -26.01 -17.48
C VAL A 14 -4.90 -26.94 -17.85
N PHE A 15 -4.84 -27.52 -19.06
CA PHE A 15 -5.94 -28.27 -19.67
C PHE A 15 -7.25 -27.46 -19.71
N ASP A 16 -8.33 -27.95 -19.10
CA ASP A 16 -9.63 -27.29 -18.99
C ASP A 16 -9.74 -26.35 -17.77
N LYS A 17 -8.66 -26.20 -16.99
CA LYS A 17 -8.60 -25.42 -15.75
C LYS A 17 -7.65 -24.23 -15.87
N ILE A 18 -7.74 -23.34 -14.90
CA ILE A 18 -6.82 -22.23 -14.69
C ILE A 18 -6.09 -22.44 -13.37
N ALA A 19 -4.76 -22.49 -13.42
CA ALA A 19 -3.91 -22.43 -12.24
C ALA A 19 -3.71 -20.97 -11.83
N ILE A 20 -3.92 -20.65 -10.55
CA ILE A 20 -3.77 -19.31 -9.98
C ILE A 20 -2.82 -19.35 -8.79
N ARG A 21 -2.00 -18.31 -8.65
CA ARG A 21 -1.16 -18.04 -7.47
C ARG A 21 -1.25 -16.56 -7.09
N ILE A 22 -1.19 -16.25 -5.80
CA ILE A 22 -0.98 -14.88 -5.32
C ILE A 22 0.47 -14.49 -5.62
N LYS A 23 0.66 -13.53 -6.52
CA LYS A 23 1.98 -13.05 -6.94
C LYS A 23 2.55 -12.02 -5.97
N TYR A 24 1.68 -11.18 -5.43
CA TYR A 24 2.06 -10.11 -4.50
C TYR A 24 0.91 -9.80 -3.54
N GLN A 25 1.26 -9.55 -2.28
CA GLN A 25 0.37 -9.05 -1.24
C GLN A 25 1.13 -8.02 -0.40
N ASN A 26 0.55 -6.84 -0.21
CA ASN A 26 1.08 -5.83 0.70
C ASN A 26 0.62 -6.15 2.13
N PHE A 27 1.52 -6.63 3.00
CA PHE A 27 1.17 -7.05 4.36
C PHE A 27 0.87 -5.92 5.34
N GLU A 28 1.29 -4.67 5.05
CA GLU A 28 0.90 -3.51 5.86
C GLU A 28 -0.58 -3.17 5.70
N VAL A 29 -1.14 -3.47 4.52
CA VAL A 29 -2.54 -3.20 4.18
C VAL A 29 -3.41 -4.45 4.32
N LEU A 30 -2.97 -5.57 3.76
CA LEU A 30 -3.64 -6.87 3.75
C LEU A 30 -2.93 -7.82 4.72
N LYS A 31 -3.08 -7.55 6.02
CA LYS A 31 -2.39 -8.25 7.12
C LYS A 31 -2.66 -9.76 7.13
N ARG A 32 -1.59 -10.53 7.38
CA ARG A 32 -1.65 -12.00 7.48
C ARG A 32 -2.53 -12.46 8.63
N GLY A 33 -3.44 -13.39 8.35
CA GLY A 33 -4.34 -14.01 9.32
C GLY A 33 -5.35 -13.07 9.97
N GLU A 34 -5.37 -11.79 9.58
CA GLU A 34 -6.19 -10.74 10.19
C GLU A 34 -7.08 -10.02 9.17
N PHE A 35 -6.62 -9.88 7.92
CA PHE A 35 -7.37 -9.15 6.91
C PHE A 35 -8.70 -9.84 6.58
N TYR A 36 -9.80 -9.08 6.62
CA TYR A 36 -11.13 -9.54 6.26
C TYR A 36 -11.94 -8.42 5.59
N ASP A 37 -12.41 -8.65 4.36
CA ASP A 37 -13.42 -7.83 3.68
C ASP A 37 -14.61 -8.71 3.30
N GLY A 38 -15.64 -8.70 4.15
CA GLY A 38 -16.85 -9.51 3.95
C GLY A 38 -17.70 -9.09 2.75
N GLU A 39 -17.66 -7.81 2.37
CA GLU A 39 -18.40 -7.28 1.22
C GLU A 39 -17.84 -7.82 -0.10
N ARG A 40 -16.50 -7.81 -0.24
CA ARG A 40 -15.79 -8.35 -1.41
C ARG A 40 -15.53 -9.86 -1.29
N LYS A 41 -15.77 -10.43 -0.11
CA LYS A 41 -15.49 -11.83 0.26
C LYS A 41 -14.03 -12.20 0.00
N VAL A 42 -13.12 -11.38 0.52
CA VAL A 42 -11.67 -11.62 0.47
C VAL A 42 -11.15 -11.60 1.90
N GLU A 43 -10.41 -12.63 2.31
CA GLU A 43 -9.82 -12.69 3.64
C GLU A 43 -8.44 -13.33 3.60
N SER A 44 -7.58 -12.96 4.55
CA SER A 44 -6.34 -13.65 4.82
C SER A 44 -6.62 -14.76 5.84
N ASP A 45 -6.38 -16.02 5.46
CA ASP A 45 -6.71 -17.19 6.27
C ASP A 45 -5.44 -18.03 6.56
N TRP A 46 -5.50 -19.36 6.44
CA TRP A 46 -4.34 -20.24 6.60
C TRP A 46 -3.44 -20.18 5.36
N ALA A 47 -4.00 -20.46 4.18
CA ALA A 47 -3.30 -20.54 2.90
C ALA A 47 -4.17 -20.03 1.74
N PRO A 48 -3.57 -19.60 0.61
CA PRO A 48 -4.32 -19.13 -0.55
C PRO A 48 -5.26 -20.19 -1.15
N ALA A 49 -6.51 -19.82 -1.38
CA ALA A 49 -7.52 -20.71 -1.95
C ALA A 49 -8.70 -19.92 -2.51
N TYR A 50 -9.53 -20.57 -3.30
CA TYR A 50 -10.83 -20.03 -3.70
C TYR A 50 -11.94 -21.00 -3.34
N ILE A 51 -12.84 -20.58 -2.45
CA ILE A 51 -13.97 -21.37 -1.98
C ILE A 51 -15.19 -21.01 -2.81
N LYS A 52 -15.49 -21.85 -3.81
CA LYS A 52 -16.54 -21.63 -4.81
C LYS A 52 -17.92 -21.44 -4.20
N ASP A 53 -18.31 -22.32 -3.27
CA ASP A 53 -19.65 -22.31 -2.65
C ASP A 53 -19.98 -20.97 -1.98
N ASN A 54 -18.96 -20.33 -1.42
CA ASN A 54 -19.09 -19.04 -0.75
C ASN A 54 -18.66 -17.86 -1.63
N ASN A 55 -18.13 -18.11 -2.83
CA ASN A 55 -17.46 -17.13 -3.69
C ASN A 55 -16.45 -16.30 -2.89
N LYS A 56 -15.53 -17.00 -2.21
CA LYS A 56 -14.60 -16.42 -1.23
C LYS A 56 -13.16 -16.65 -1.67
N LEU A 57 -12.36 -15.58 -1.70
CA LEU A 57 -10.94 -15.65 -2.02
C LEU A 57 -10.11 -15.56 -0.75
N TYR A 58 -9.31 -16.59 -0.49
CA TYR A 58 -8.30 -16.62 0.55
C TYR A 58 -6.97 -16.16 -0.05
N ILE A 59 -6.43 -15.09 0.52
CA ILE A 59 -5.11 -14.56 0.17
C ILE A 59 -4.05 -15.15 1.12
N GLN A 60 -2.79 -14.73 0.98
CA GLN A 60 -1.70 -15.25 1.80
C GLN A 60 -1.97 -15.02 3.29
N GLY A 61 -1.65 -16.05 4.07
CA GLY A 61 -2.22 -16.29 5.38
C GLY A 61 -1.19 -16.52 6.47
N LYS A 62 -1.59 -17.27 7.49
CA LYS A 62 -0.77 -17.66 8.65
C LYS A 62 0.38 -18.60 8.28
N ASP A 63 0.20 -19.42 7.25
CA ASP A 63 1.21 -20.38 6.82
C ASP A 63 2.04 -19.83 5.65
N GLU A 64 3.19 -19.24 5.99
CA GLU A 64 4.12 -18.69 5.01
C GLU A 64 4.70 -19.75 4.07
N SER A 65 4.76 -21.02 4.50
CA SER A 65 5.23 -22.11 3.65
C SER A 65 4.30 -22.37 2.45
N GLU A 66 3.04 -21.93 2.55
CA GLU A 66 2.00 -22.04 1.53
C GLU A 66 1.87 -20.76 0.68
N ASP A 67 2.74 -19.77 0.82
CA ASP A 67 2.65 -18.52 0.05
C ASP A 67 2.73 -18.74 -1.48
N SER A 68 3.47 -19.77 -1.89
CA SER A 68 3.63 -20.16 -3.28
C SER A 68 2.55 -21.13 -3.77
N ARG A 69 1.53 -21.42 -2.95
CA ARG A 69 0.46 -22.36 -3.27
C ARG A 69 -0.26 -21.95 -4.56
N ILE A 70 -0.43 -22.95 -5.41
CA ILE A 70 -1.21 -22.85 -6.65
C ILE A 70 -2.54 -23.54 -6.40
N PHE A 71 -3.64 -22.91 -6.78
CA PHE A 71 -4.97 -23.53 -6.76
C PHE A 71 -5.60 -23.48 -8.15
N LEU A 72 -6.43 -24.48 -8.44
CA LEU A 72 -7.08 -24.64 -9.74
C LEU A 72 -8.53 -24.14 -9.68
N VAL A 73 -8.95 -23.41 -10.70
CA VAL A 73 -10.33 -22.94 -10.86
C VAL A 73 -10.80 -23.14 -12.30
N ASP A 74 -12.10 -22.96 -12.54
CA ASP A 74 -12.61 -22.86 -13.91
C ASP A 74 -12.53 -21.42 -14.46
N LYS A 75 -12.83 -21.26 -15.75
CA LYS A 75 -12.76 -19.95 -16.43
C LYS A 75 -13.75 -18.92 -15.89
N GLU A 76 -14.86 -19.36 -15.30
CA GLU A 76 -15.86 -18.46 -14.74
C GLU A 76 -15.41 -17.93 -13.36
N ASP A 77 -14.88 -18.82 -12.54
CA ASP A 77 -14.29 -18.50 -11.24
C ASP A 77 -13.07 -17.56 -11.39
N LEU A 78 -12.27 -17.69 -12.46
CA LEU A 78 -11.20 -16.72 -12.75
C LEU A 78 -11.74 -15.28 -12.87
N LYS A 79 -12.87 -15.08 -13.55
CA LYS A 79 -13.46 -13.74 -13.70
C LYS A 79 -13.89 -13.17 -12.35
N ASN A 80 -14.53 -14.00 -11.52
CA ASN A 80 -14.92 -13.63 -10.16
C ASN A 80 -13.71 -13.22 -9.31
N ILE A 81 -12.61 -13.97 -9.40
CA ILE A 81 -11.37 -13.66 -8.68
C ILE A 81 -10.77 -12.35 -9.17
N LEU A 82 -10.67 -12.14 -10.48
CA LEU A 82 -10.14 -10.89 -11.05
C LEU A 82 -10.96 -9.66 -10.62
N GLU A 83 -12.29 -9.78 -10.60
CA GLU A 83 -13.17 -8.73 -10.11
C GLU A 83 -12.93 -8.41 -8.63
N LYS A 84 -12.77 -9.44 -7.80
CA LYS A 84 -12.42 -9.27 -6.37
C LYS A 84 -11.08 -8.57 -6.20
N VAL A 85 -10.04 -9.03 -6.90
CA VAL A 85 -8.70 -8.43 -6.84
C VAL A 85 -8.75 -6.95 -7.25
N ASN A 86 -9.49 -6.62 -8.32
CA ASN A 86 -9.68 -5.24 -8.75
C ASN A 86 -10.38 -4.40 -7.67
N LYS A 87 -11.50 -4.88 -7.12
CA LYS A 87 -12.24 -4.19 -6.05
C LYS A 87 -11.44 -4.02 -4.77
N ILE A 88 -10.54 -4.95 -4.45
CA ILE A 88 -9.60 -4.83 -3.33
C ILE A 88 -8.58 -3.74 -3.61
N ASN A 89 -7.96 -3.72 -4.79
CA ASN A 89 -7.00 -2.67 -5.17
C ASN A 89 -7.66 -1.29 -5.27
N GLU A 90 -8.91 -1.19 -5.71
CA GLU A 90 -9.64 0.08 -5.73
C GLU A 90 -9.89 0.63 -4.32
N LYS A 91 -10.26 -0.24 -3.37
CA LYS A 91 -10.54 0.17 -1.99
C LYS A 91 -9.26 0.44 -1.21
N TYR A 92 -8.38 -0.55 -1.16
CA TYR A 92 -7.22 -0.59 -0.28
C TYR A 92 -5.91 -0.21 -0.98
N GLY A 93 -5.93 0.00 -2.30
CA GLY A 93 -4.75 0.45 -3.03
C GLY A 93 -4.20 1.74 -2.45
N ILE A 94 -2.88 1.77 -2.28
CA ILE A 94 -2.18 2.90 -1.69
C ILE A 94 -2.17 4.01 -2.74
N PRO A 95 -2.61 5.23 -2.42
CA PRO A 95 -2.40 6.38 -3.28
C PRO A 95 -0.96 6.41 -3.79
N LYS A 96 -0.77 6.34 -5.11
CA LYS A 96 0.57 6.46 -5.68
C LYS A 96 1.09 7.85 -5.33
N ARG A 97 2.06 7.92 -4.42
CA ARG A 97 2.72 9.17 -4.10
C ARG A 97 3.56 9.57 -5.29
N TRP A 98 3.55 10.84 -5.62
CA TRP A 98 4.41 11.34 -6.69
C TRP A 98 5.87 11.20 -6.24
N ARG A 99 6.71 10.65 -7.10
CA ARG A 99 8.18 10.62 -6.95
C ARG A 99 8.79 11.24 -8.20
N ALA A 100 9.84 12.03 -8.02
CA ALA A 100 10.53 12.62 -9.17
C ALA A 100 11.24 11.53 -9.97
N LYS A 101 11.50 11.76 -11.25
CA LYS A 101 12.39 10.89 -12.02
C LYS A 101 13.84 11.18 -11.64
N ILE A 102 14.74 10.24 -11.85
CA ILE A 102 16.18 10.47 -11.68
C ILE A 102 16.60 11.72 -12.46
N GLY A 103 17.23 12.66 -11.77
CA GLY A 103 17.68 13.95 -12.30
C GLY A 103 16.67 15.10 -12.21
N ASP A 104 15.37 14.80 -12.02
CA ASP A 104 14.34 15.80 -11.75
C ASP A 104 14.39 16.23 -10.28
N CYS A 105 13.91 17.44 -10.01
CA CYS A 105 13.89 17.99 -8.66
C CYS A 105 12.64 17.57 -7.86
N TYR A 106 12.83 17.42 -6.56
CA TYR A 106 11.79 17.37 -5.53
C TYR A 106 12.09 18.40 -4.44
N TYR A 107 11.07 18.74 -3.66
CA TYR A 107 11.18 19.66 -2.53
C TYR A 107 11.07 18.90 -1.21
N SER A 108 11.83 19.31 -0.20
CA SER A 108 11.78 18.73 1.16
C SER A 108 11.97 19.82 2.21
N ILE A 109 11.50 19.57 3.44
CA ILE A 109 11.60 20.49 4.56
C ILE A 109 12.73 20.01 5.48
N SER A 110 13.68 20.88 5.77
CA SER A 110 14.74 20.59 6.74
C SER A 110 14.26 20.70 8.18
N GLN A 111 15.08 20.22 9.11
CA GLN A 111 14.91 20.41 10.56
C GLN A 111 14.80 21.88 11.02
N ARG A 112 15.14 22.85 10.16
CA ARG A 112 15.00 24.30 10.44
C ARG A 112 13.78 24.92 9.74
N ASN A 113 12.82 24.11 9.29
CA ASN A 113 11.66 24.52 8.50
C ASN A 113 12.03 25.28 7.20
N LEU A 114 13.20 25.00 6.62
CA LEU A 114 13.59 25.53 5.32
C LEU A 114 13.27 24.53 4.21
N VAL A 115 12.71 25.01 3.10
CA VAL A 115 12.46 24.20 1.91
C VAL A 115 13.74 24.07 1.09
N PHE A 116 14.06 22.85 0.67
CA PHE A 116 15.20 22.52 -0.19
C PHE A 116 14.72 21.87 -1.48
N CYS A 117 15.25 22.35 -2.60
CA CYS A 117 15.11 21.72 -3.91
C CYS A 117 16.32 20.79 -4.15
N SER A 118 16.06 19.48 -4.24
CA SER A 118 17.09 18.44 -4.43
C SER A 118 16.77 17.60 -5.65
N LYS A 119 17.79 17.08 -6.33
CA LYS A 119 17.59 16.15 -7.46
C LYS A 119 17.39 14.75 -6.92
N GLU A 120 16.43 14.01 -7.47
CA GLU A 120 16.31 12.57 -7.24
C GLU A 120 17.50 11.87 -7.88
N GLU A 121 18.28 11.18 -7.07
CA GLU A 121 19.44 10.41 -7.52
C GLU A 121 19.39 8.96 -7.02
N GLU A 122 18.21 8.50 -6.56
CA GLU A 122 17.98 7.19 -5.92
C GLU A 122 18.92 6.94 -4.74
N ARG A 123 19.34 8.02 -4.07
CA ARG A 123 20.17 7.91 -2.87
C ARG A 123 19.30 7.40 -1.72
N MET A 124 19.97 6.84 -0.71
CA MET A 124 19.32 6.42 0.54
C MET A 124 18.49 7.58 1.13
N LEU A 125 19.03 8.80 1.14
CA LEU A 125 18.34 9.99 1.63
C LEU A 125 17.07 10.32 0.83
N ASP A 126 17.09 10.20 -0.51
CA ASP A 126 15.91 10.47 -1.34
C ASP A 126 14.78 9.50 -0.98
N THR A 127 15.15 8.23 -0.78
CA THR A 127 14.22 7.17 -0.37
C THR A 127 13.71 7.37 1.05
N ASP A 128 14.56 7.78 1.99
CA ASP A 128 14.16 8.08 3.37
C ASP A 128 13.18 9.26 3.41
N LEU A 129 13.46 10.34 2.68
CA LEU A 129 12.58 11.50 2.60
C LEU A 129 11.23 11.15 1.95
N TYR A 130 11.25 10.37 0.87
CA TYR A 130 10.03 9.85 0.24
C TYR A 130 9.20 8.99 1.20
N ASN A 131 9.85 8.09 1.94
CA ASN A 131 9.19 7.22 2.91
C ASN A 131 8.58 8.01 4.07
N LEU A 132 9.31 8.98 4.61
CA LEU A 132 8.84 9.92 5.64
C LEU A 132 7.69 10.82 5.17
N GLY A 133 7.45 10.92 3.85
CA GLY A 133 6.48 11.86 3.27
C GLY A 133 6.99 13.29 3.20
N ASN A 134 8.28 13.53 3.46
CA ASN A 134 8.95 14.81 3.33
C ASN A 134 9.53 14.98 1.91
N TYR A 135 8.67 14.78 0.91
CA TYR A 135 9.04 14.71 -0.50
C TYR A 135 7.88 15.27 -1.33
N PHE A 136 8.04 16.48 -1.82
CA PHE A 136 6.99 17.28 -2.44
C PHE A 136 7.30 17.57 -3.91
N LYS A 137 6.25 17.68 -4.72
CA LYS A 137 6.38 17.99 -6.14
C LYS A 137 6.67 19.47 -6.37
N THR A 138 6.11 20.33 -5.54
CA THR A 138 6.29 21.78 -5.65
C THR A 138 6.71 22.39 -4.31
N GLU A 139 7.30 23.57 -4.36
CA GLU A 139 7.68 24.34 -3.18
C GLU A 139 6.45 24.70 -2.34
N GLU A 140 5.34 25.07 -2.99
CA GLU A 140 4.09 25.47 -2.31
C GLU A 140 3.46 24.31 -1.52
N GLU A 141 3.63 23.07 -1.97
CA GLU A 141 3.20 21.88 -1.21
C GLU A 141 4.00 21.76 0.10
N ALA A 142 5.32 22.00 0.05
CA ALA A 142 6.19 21.98 1.23
C ALA A 142 5.88 23.16 2.18
N GLU A 143 5.66 24.37 1.64
CA GLU A 143 5.28 25.55 2.43
C GLU A 143 3.98 25.37 3.20
N ARG A 144 2.97 24.72 2.60
CA ARG A 144 1.71 24.40 3.29
C ARG A 144 1.95 23.49 4.49
N VAL A 145 2.87 22.53 4.39
CA VAL A 145 3.22 21.65 5.52
C VAL A 145 3.97 22.43 6.61
N ILE A 146 4.84 23.37 6.25
CA ILE A 146 5.50 24.25 7.23
C ILE A 146 4.47 25.02 8.06
N LEU A 147 3.41 25.55 7.44
CA LEU A 147 2.33 26.25 8.17
C LEU A 147 1.63 25.36 9.21
N GLU A 148 1.45 24.07 8.91
CA GLU A 148 0.87 23.11 9.86
C GLU A 148 1.88 22.67 10.94
N LEU A 149 3.17 22.54 10.59
CA LEU A 149 4.24 22.27 11.55
C LEU A 149 4.36 23.42 12.56
N ASP A 150 4.25 24.68 12.13
CA ASP A 150 4.32 25.83 13.02
C ASP A 150 3.16 25.83 14.03
N LYS A 151 1.95 25.45 13.60
CA LYS A 151 0.78 25.25 14.48
C LYS A 151 1.01 24.09 15.44
N PHE A 152 1.52 22.96 14.95
CA PHE A 152 1.85 21.81 15.77
C PHE A 152 2.84 22.17 16.89
N TRP A 153 3.95 22.82 16.53
CA TRP A 153 4.98 23.23 17.50
C TRP A 153 4.49 24.31 18.46
N ALA A 154 3.54 25.15 18.06
CA ALA A 154 2.90 26.09 19.00
C ALA A 154 2.21 25.34 20.14
N LYS A 155 1.48 24.26 19.84
CA LYS A 155 0.82 23.39 20.83
C LYS A 155 1.81 22.66 21.72
N VAL A 156 2.88 22.11 21.13
CA VAL A 156 3.95 21.45 21.89
C VAL A 156 4.60 22.42 22.89
N ARG A 157 4.89 23.67 22.47
CA ARG A 157 5.53 24.67 23.33
C ARG A 157 4.68 25.08 24.54
N VAL A 158 3.35 25.00 24.44
CA VAL A 158 2.44 25.30 25.55
C VAL A 158 2.04 24.06 26.35
N GLY A 159 2.62 22.88 26.04
CA GLY A 159 2.36 21.63 26.77
C GLY A 159 1.08 20.89 26.39
N GLU A 160 0.31 21.37 25.41
CA GLU A 160 -0.93 20.69 24.96
C GLU A 160 -0.65 19.32 24.32
N ILE A 161 0.55 19.11 23.79
CA ILE A 161 1.00 17.85 23.18
C ILE A 161 2.27 17.42 23.90
N GLY A 162 2.25 16.22 24.47
CA GLY A 162 3.41 15.60 25.12
C GLY A 162 3.73 16.12 26.53
N GLY A 163 2.93 17.05 27.07
CA GLY A 163 2.93 17.38 28.49
C GLY A 163 2.07 16.39 29.27
N GLU A 164 2.49 16.00 30.47
CA GLU A 164 1.62 15.37 31.44
C GLU A 164 0.67 16.45 31.97
N ASN A 165 -0.64 16.27 31.76
CA ASN A 165 -1.63 17.02 32.53
C ASN A 165 -1.60 16.42 33.94
N ASP A 166 -0.99 17.12 34.89
CA ASP A 166 -1.28 16.93 36.33
C ASP A 166 -2.74 17.31 36.64
#